data_AF-A0A931EDP1-F1
#
_entry.id   AF-A0A931EDP1-F1
#
_cell.length_a   1.000
_cell.length_b   1.000
_cell.length_c   1.000
_cell.angle_alpha   90.00
_cell.angle_beta   90.00
_cell.angle_gamma   90.00
#
_symmetry.space_group_name_H-M   'P 1'
#
loop_
_entity.id
_entity.type
_entity.pdbx_description
1 polymer ?
#
loop_
_entity_poly.entity_id
_entity_poly.type
_entity_poly.pdbx_seq_one_letter_code
_entity_poly.pdbx_strand_id
1 'polypeptide(L)'
;MRRPGAMQRWSAEARPFLTALIGAEDELISRSERPAVVVRALCDQLDTAVVHARTWHVNHRCPDAKLGVYFNELISASQGMSAIMQLVAMEAPGGGWIENREVADKVGANLMDRIAQATRARRYLREWQYR
;
A
#
# COMPACT_ATOMS: atom_id res chain seq x y z
N MET A 1 19.40 19.50 16.04
CA MET A 1 20.09 18.19 15.95
C MET A 1 19.10 17.08 16.28
N ARG A 2 18.87 16.13 15.37
CA ARG A 2 18.02 14.95 15.65
C ARG A 2 18.79 13.98 16.54
N ARG A 3 18.20 13.50 17.63
CA ARG A 3 18.81 12.48 18.49
C ARG A 3 18.87 11.15 17.71
N PRO A 4 20.04 10.55 17.46
CA PRO A 4 20.17 9.31 16.69
C PRO A 4 19.23 8.19 17.17
N GLY A 5 19.00 8.09 18.49
CA GLY A 5 18.13 7.08 19.09
C GLY A 5 16.62 7.32 18.92
N ALA A 6 16.16 8.54 18.62
CA ALA A 6 14.72 8.78 18.38
C ALA A 6 14.27 8.18 17.05
N MET A 7 15.11 8.33 16.03
CA MET A 7 14.82 7.83 14.70
C MET A 7 14.97 6.31 14.60
N GLN A 8 15.99 5.73 15.26
CA GLN A 8 16.15 4.28 15.33
C GLN A 8 14.97 3.59 16.02
N ARG A 9 14.47 4.14 17.13
CA ARG A 9 13.28 3.62 17.82
C ARG A 9 12.04 3.70 16.95
N TRP A 10 11.76 4.88 16.39
CA TRP A 10 10.62 5.06 15.49
C TRP A 10 10.65 4.06 14.34
N SER A 11 11.82 3.81 13.73
CA SER A 11 11.94 2.87 12.62
C SER A 11 11.82 1.41 13.03
N ALA A 12 12.31 1.04 14.21
CA ALA A 12 12.12 -0.30 14.77
C ALA A 12 10.63 -0.57 15.02
N GLU A 13 9.92 0.41 15.58
CA GLU A 13 8.48 0.35 15.84
C GLU A 13 7.64 0.39 14.54
N ALA A 14 8.06 1.15 13.53
CA ALA A 14 7.38 1.25 12.23
C ALA A 14 7.50 -0.03 11.39
N ARG A 15 8.60 -0.78 11.56
CA ARG A 15 8.96 -1.94 10.73
C ARG A 15 7.84 -2.98 10.55
N PRO A 16 7.15 -3.46 11.60
CA PRO A 16 6.06 -4.43 11.43
C PRO A 16 4.94 -3.88 10.54
N PHE A 17 4.57 -2.61 10.68
CA PHE A 17 3.52 -1.98 9.87
C PHE A 17 3.93 -1.84 8.42
N LEU A 18 5.17 -1.41 8.16
CA LEU A 18 5.71 -1.34 6.80
C LEU A 18 5.79 -2.72 6.15
N THR A 19 6.20 -3.74 6.90
CA THR A 19 6.32 -5.11 6.40
C THR A 19 4.94 -5.70 6.06
N ALA A 20 3.96 -5.52 6.93
CA ALA A 20 2.59 -5.97 6.70
C ALA A 20 1.96 -5.27 5.49
N LEU A 21 2.14 -3.94 5.38
CA LEU A 21 1.61 -3.16 4.27
C LEU A 21 2.22 -3.61 2.93
N ILE A 22 3.55 -3.69 2.86
CA ILE A 22 4.25 -4.14 1.65
C ILE A 22 3.87 -5.58 1.29
N GLY A 23 3.78 -6.47 2.28
CA GLY A 23 3.40 -7.86 2.05
C GLY A 23 1.99 -7.99 1.48
N ALA A 24 1.03 -7.26 2.04
CA ALA A 24 -0.35 -7.26 1.56
C ALA A 24 -0.48 -6.63 0.15
N GLU A 25 0.27 -5.57 -0.15
CA GLU A 25 0.34 -4.99 -1.49
C GLU A 25 0.87 -5.99 -2.52
N ASP A 26 2.02 -6.61 -2.23
CA ASP A 26 2.66 -7.57 -3.13
C ASP A 26 1.75 -8.80 -3.36
N GLU A 27 1.05 -9.26 -2.32
CA GLU A 27 0.10 -10.37 -2.41
C GLU A 27 -1.12 -10.01 -3.28
N LEU A 28 -1.71 -8.82 -3.09
CA LEU A 28 -2.84 -8.35 -3.89
C LEU A 28 -2.46 -8.22 -5.37
N ILE A 29 -1.31 -7.62 -5.68
CA ILE A 29 -0.84 -7.42 -7.05
C ILE A 29 -0.57 -8.78 -7.72
N SER A 30 0.11 -9.70 -7.04
CA SER A 30 0.47 -11.01 -7.60
C SER A 30 -0.74 -11.92 -7.87
N ARG A 31 -1.89 -11.63 -7.24
CA ARG A 31 -3.13 -12.41 -7.34
C ARG A 31 -4.30 -11.60 -7.90
N SER A 32 -4.03 -10.49 -8.57
CA SER A 32 -5.04 -9.57 -9.08
C SER A 32 -6.01 -10.20 -10.08
N GLU A 33 -5.58 -11.24 -10.81
CA GLU A 33 -6.40 -11.95 -11.80
C GLU A 33 -7.16 -13.16 -11.22
N ARG A 34 -7.09 -13.39 -9.90
CA ARG A 34 -7.81 -14.49 -9.24
C ARG A 34 -9.31 -14.20 -9.13
N PRO A 35 -10.15 -15.21 -8.84
CA PRO A 35 -11.57 -15.00 -8.63
C PRO A 35 -11.86 -13.93 -7.57
N ALA A 36 -12.96 -13.21 -7.71
CA ALA A 36 -13.28 -12.05 -6.88
C ALA A 36 -13.29 -12.33 -5.37
N VAL A 37 -13.68 -13.55 -4.95
CA VAL A 37 -13.61 -13.93 -3.53
C VAL A 37 -12.20 -13.86 -2.97
N VAL A 38 -11.19 -14.23 -3.77
CA VAL A 38 -9.77 -14.17 -3.39
C VAL A 38 -9.31 -12.72 -3.38
N VAL A 39 -9.62 -11.96 -4.43
CA VAL A 39 -9.23 -10.55 -4.54
C VAL A 39 -9.81 -9.71 -3.40
N ARG A 40 -11.10 -9.90 -3.06
CA ARG A 40 -11.75 -9.20 -1.94
C ARG A 40 -11.09 -9.55 -0.60
N ALA A 41 -10.79 -10.82 -0.35
CA ALA A 41 -10.08 -11.21 0.87
C ALA A 41 -8.68 -10.56 0.96
N LEU A 42 -7.99 -10.38 -0.16
CA LEU A 42 -6.71 -9.66 -0.21
C LEU A 42 -6.88 -8.15 -0.02
N CYS A 43 -7.95 -7.56 -0.57
CA CYS A 43 -8.32 -6.18 -0.27
C CYS A 43 -8.57 -5.98 1.23
N ASP A 44 -9.30 -6.88 1.89
CA ASP A 44 -9.57 -6.82 3.34
C ASP A 44 -8.27 -6.90 4.16
N GLN A 45 -7.33 -7.74 3.75
CA GLN A 45 -5.99 -7.82 4.37
C GLN A 45 -5.21 -6.52 4.19
N LEU A 46 -5.22 -5.95 2.98
CA LEU A 46 -4.55 -4.68 2.69
C LEU A 46 -5.17 -3.52 3.47
N ASP A 47 -6.50 -3.44 3.53
CA ASP A 47 -7.23 -2.42 4.29
C ASP A 47 -6.94 -2.53 5.78
N THR A 48 -6.85 -3.74 6.33
CA THR A 48 -6.43 -3.98 7.71
C THR A 48 -5.01 -3.46 7.95
N ALA A 49 -4.06 -3.77 7.05
CA ALA A 49 -2.69 -3.29 7.15
C ALA A 49 -2.61 -1.75 7.05
N VAL A 50 -3.39 -1.14 6.16
CA VAL A 50 -3.53 0.32 6.02
C VAL A 50 -4.04 0.94 7.32
N VAL A 51 -5.11 0.40 7.92
CA VAL A 51 -5.69 0.91 9.17
C VAL A 51 -4.68 0.84 10.30
N HIS A 52 -3.98 -0.28 10.45
CA HIS A 52 -2.94 -0.44 11.48
C HIS A 52 -1.77 0.52 11.26
N ALA A 53 -1.25 0.61 10.03
CA ALA A 53 -0.14 1.51 9.71
C ALA A 53 -0.52 2.98 9.91
N ARG A 54 -1.73 3.39 9.48
CA ARG A 54 -2.24 4.76 9.66
C ARG A 54 -2.42 5.09 11.13
N THR A 55 -3.11 4.22 11.88
CA THR A 55 -3.34 4.41 13.31
C THR A 55 -2.03 4.56 14.05
N TRP A 56 -1.05 3.69 13.75
CA TRP A 56 0.27 3.81 14.34
C TRP A 56 0.95 5.14 13.95
N HIS A 57 0.98 5.49 12.67
CA HIS A 57 1.66 6.69 12.17
C HIS A 57 1.09 8.00 12.73
N VAL A 58 -0.23 8.10 12.89
CA VAL A 58 -0.90 9.26 13.50
C VAL A 58 -0.47 9.44 14.96
N ASN A 59 -0.30 8.33 15.70
CA ASN A 59 0.09 8.35 17.11
C ASN A 59 1.62 8.45 17.33
N HIS A 60 2.42 8.20 16.29
CA HIS A 60 3.89 8.17 16.37
C HIS A 60 4.50 9.08 15.31
N ARG A 61 4.61 10.38 15.64
CA ARG A 61 5.17 11.39 14.73
C ARG A 61 6.58 10.99 14.30
N CYS A 62 6.79 10.90 12.98
CA CYS A 62 8.10 10.61 12.42
C CYS A 62 9.10 11.74 12.75
N PRO A 63 10.27 11.43 13.36
CA PRO A 63 11.32 12.43 13.59
C PRO A 63 11.88 13.04 12.29
N ASP A 64 11.73 12.31 11.18
CA ASP A 64 11.99 12.81 9.83
C ASP A 64 10.69 13.10 9.08
N ALA A 65 10.36 14.38 8.93
CA ALA A 65 9.15 14.82 8.23
C ALA A 65 9.08 14.27 6.79
N LYS A 66 10.20 14.20 6.07
CA LYS A 66 10.22 13.71 4.68
C LYS A 66 9.97 12.20 4.65
N LEU A 67 10.55 11.45 5.58
CA LEU A 67 10.25 10.01 5.71
C LEU A 67 8.78 9.77 6.07
N GLY A 68 8.22 10.59 6.97
CA GLY A 68 6.81 10.53 7.33
C GLY A 68 5.88 10.80 6.14
N VAL A 69 6.24 11.72 5.24
CA VAL A 69 5.51 11.94 3.99
C VAL A 69 5.48 10.67 3.14
N TYR A 70 6.62 9.99 2.93
CA TYR A 70 6.65 8.77 2.13
C TYR A 70 5.94 7.59 2.79
N PHE A 71 5.89 7.52 4.13
CA PHE A 71 5.05 6.53 4.80
C PHE A 71 3.56 6.82 4.52
N ASN A 72 3.09 8.05 4.70
CA ASN A 72 1.72 8.41 4.35
C ASN A 72 1.40 8.19 2.86
N GLU A 73 2.37 8.45 1.99
CA GLU A 73 2.25 8.21 0.56
C GLU A 73 2.05 6.72 0.25
N LEU A 74 2.79 5.83 0.92
CA LEU A 74 2.62 4.40 0.81
C LEU A 74 1.22 3.98 1.30
N ILE A 75 0.82 4.40 2.50
CA ILE A 75 -0.51 4.12 3.07
C ILE A 75 -1.63 4.58 2.11
N SER A 76 -1.50 5.76 1.52
CA SER A 76 -2.47 6.30 0.57
C SER A 76 -2.50 5.51 -0.73
N ALA A 77 -1.35 5.06 -1.23
CA ALA A 77 -1.27 4.24 -2.43
C ALA A 77 -1.91 2.86 -2.19
N SER A 78 -1.59 2.21 -1.07
CA SER A 78 -2.18 0.94 -0.63
C SER A 78 -3.71 1.01 -0.56
N GLN A 79 -4.25 2.05 0.08
CA GLN A 79 -5.70 2.25 0.16
C GLN A 79 -6.33 2.43 -1.22
N GLY A 80 -5.66 3.19 -2.11
CA GLY A 80 -6.09 3.37 -3.49
C GLY A 80 -6.11 2.05 -4.27
N MET A 81 -5.10 1.19 -4.09
CA MET A 81 -5.06 -0.13 -4.72
C MET A 81 -6.21 -1.02 -4.24
N SER A 82 -6.48 -1.07 -2.94
CA SER A 82 -7.61 -1.83 -2.40
C SER A 82 -8.93 -1.39 -3.04
N ALA A 83 -9.22 -0.08 -3.04
CA ALA A 83 -10.45 0.47 -3.61
C ALA A 83 -10.63 0.13 -5.09
N ILE A 84 -9.55 0.22 -5.88
CA ILE A 84 -9.58 -0.11 -7.31
C ILE A 84 -9.78 -1.62 -7.52
N MET A 85 -9.11 -2.46 -6.74
CA MET A 85 -9.23 -3.92 -6.85
C MET A 85 -10.58 -4.44 -6.36
N GLN A 86 -11.23 -3.76 -5.40
CA GLN A 86 -12.62 -4.07 -5.05
C GLN A 86 -13.57 -3.80 -6.23
N LEU A 87 -13.35 -2.72 -6.98
CA LEU A 87 -14.11 -2.45 -8.21
C LEU A 87 -13.87 -3.53 -9.27
N VAL A 88 -12.61 -3.92 -9.52
CA VAL A 88 -12.28 -5.03 -10.44
C VAL A 88 -13.00 -6.31 -10.01
N ALA A 89 -13.00 -6.64 -8.72
CA ALA A 89 -13.68 -7.82 -8.19
C ALA A 89 -15.23 -7.75 -8.21
N MET A 90 -15.82 -6.58 -8.46
CA MET A 90 -17.26 -6.46 -8.72
C MET A 90 -17.56 -6.67 -10.20
N GLU A 91 -16.75 -6.10 -11.08
CA GLU A 91 -16.95 -6.12 -12.53
C GLU A 91 -16.48 -7.43 -13.20
N ALA A 92 -15.51 -8.12 -12.61
CA ALA A 92 -14.93 -9.38 -13.13
C ALA A 92 -14.95 -10.50 -12.07
N PRO A 93 -16.14 -11.02 -11.67
CA PRO A 93 -16.28 -11.93 -10.54
C PRO A 93 -15.55 -13.28 -10.71
N GLY A 94 -15.44 -13.77 -11.94
CA GLY A 94 -14.75 -15.02 -12.28
C GLY A 94 -13.22 -14.94 -12.24
N GLY A 95 -12.66 -13.74 -12.04
CA GLY A 95 -11.26 -13.45 -12.34
C GLY A 95 -11.10 -13.01 -13.81
N GLY A 96 -9.90 -12.54 -14.14
CA GLY A 96 -9.65 -11.85 -15.41
C GLY A 96 -9.94 -10.35 -15.36
N TRP A 97 -9.93 -9.71 -16.53
CA TRP A 97 -10.06 -8.25 -16.63
C TRP A 97 -11.48 -7.81 -16.96
N ILE A 98 -11.78 -6.54 -16.67
CA ILE A 98 -13.07 -5.93 -16.96
C ILE A 98 -13.33 -5.95 -18.48
N GLU A 99 -14.48 -6.47 -18.90
CA GLU A 99 -14.83 -6.60 -20.33
C GLU A 99 -15.06 -5.25 -21.02
N ASN A 100 -15.62 -4.29 -20.28
CA ASN A 100 -15.79 -2.93 -20.78
C ASN A 100 -14.42 -2.24 -20.88
N ARG A 101 -13.94 -2.08 -22.12
CA ARG A 101 -12.62 -1.52 -22.43
C ARG A 101 -12.37 -0.12 -21.86
N GLU A 102 -13.37 0.77 -21.90
CA GLU A 102 -13.20 2.13 -21.36
C GLU A 102 -13.03 2.10 -19.84
N VAL A 103 -13.80 1.25 -19.16
CA VAL A 103 -13.70 1.05 -17.71
C VAL A 103 -12.36 0.38 -17.36
N ALA A 104 -12.01 -0.66 -18.10
CA ALA A 104 -10.75 -1.39 -17.99
C ALA A 104 -9.53 -0.48 -18.14
N ASP A 105 -9.51 0.41 -19.12
CA ASP A 105 -8.40 1.33 -19.38
C ASP A 105 -8.26 2.35 -18.23
N LYS A 106 -9.38 2.92 -17.75
CA LYS A 106 -9.38 3.84 -16.60
C LYS A 106 -8.94 3.16 -15.31
N VAL A 107 -9.44 1.95 -15.05
CA VAL A 107 -9.08 1.14 -13.88
C VAL A 107 -7.61 0.76 -13.92
N GLY A 108 -7.12 0.32 -15.08
CA GLY A 108 -5.71 -0.02 -15.30
C GLY A 108 -4.78 1.18 -15.08
N ALA A 109 -5.10 2.33 -15.67
CA ALA A 109 -4.32 3.56 -15.47
C ALA A 109 -4.27 3.98 -13.99
N ASN A 110 -5.42 4.02 -13.32
CA ASN A 110 -5.49 4.36 -11.90
C ASN A 110 -4.72 3.36 -11.03
N LEU A 111 -4.80 2.05 -11.32
CA LEU A 111 -4.07 1.03 -10.57
C LEU A 111 -2.56 1.19 -10.75
N MET A 112 -2.11 1.39 -11.99
CA MET A 112 -0.70 1.60 -12.31
C MET A 112 -0.13 2.85 -11.64
N ASP A 113 -0.91 3.94 -11.58
CA ASP A 113 -0.52 5.15 -10.85
C ASP A 113 -0.31 4.88 -9.35
N ARG A 114 -1.19 4.07 -8.73
CA ARG A 114 -1.02 3.68 -7.31
C ARG A 114 0.17 2.76 -7.10
N ILE A 115 0.41 1.81 -8.00
CA ILE A 115 1.61 0.96 -7.96
C ILE A 115 2.88 1.81 -8.10
N ALA A 116 2.89 2.78 -9.01
CA ALA A 116 4.02 3.68 -9.20
C ALA A 116 4.28 4.55 -7.96
N GLN A 117 3.21 5.09 -7.36
CA GLN A 117 3.27 5.84 -6.10
C GLN A 117 3.82 4.98 -4.96
N ALA A 118 3.30 3.76 -4.76
CA ALA A 118 3.79 2.81 -3.76
C ALA A 118 5.26 2.44 -4.00
N THR A 119 5.65 2.18 -5.25
CA THR A 119 7.03 1.84 -5.62
C THR A 119 8.00 2.98 -5.29
N ARG A 120 7.63 4.22 -5.60
CA ARG A 120 8.43 5.41 -5.26
C ARG A 120 8.61 5.55 -3.75
N ALA A 121 7.53 5.40 -2.99
CA ALA A 121 7.57 5.46 -1.54
C ALA A 121 8.42 4.36 -0.92
N ARG A 122 8.25 3.10 -1.37
CA ARG A 122 9.05 1.94 -0.94
C ARG A 122 10.53 2.15 -1.18
N ARG A 123 10.93 2.68 -2.35
CA ARG A 123 12.33 2.97 -2.66
C ARG A 123 12.92 3.94 -1.64
N TYR A 124 12.24 5.05 -1.37
CA TYR A 124 12.72 6.05 -0.41
C TYR A 124 12.83 5.47 1.01
N LEU A 125 11.83 4.70 1.44
CA LEU A 125 11.82 4.06 2.76
C LEU A 125 12.95 3.03 2.91
N ARG A 126 13.26 2.26 1.85
CA ARG A 126 14.38 1.31 1.82
C ARG A 126 15.74 2.01 1.86
N GLU A 127 15.96 3.00 1.00
CA GLU A 127 17.22 3.76 0.98
C GLU A 127 17.52 4.42 2.33
N TRP A 128 16.49 4.78 3.07
CA TRP A 128 16.64 5.33 4.42
C TRP A 128 17.04 4.26 5.45
N GLN A 129 16.60 3.00 5.32
CA GLN A 129 16.94 1.91 6.25
C GLN A 129 18.43 1.51 6.20
N TYR A 130 19.15 1.83 5.11
CA TYR A 130 20.57 1.51 4.91
C TYR A 130 21.52 2.70 5.13
N ARG A 131 21.01 3.83 5.67
CA ARG A 131 21.79 5.00 6.05
C ARG A 131 21.98 5.06 7.57
#